data_AF-A0A3B1D2A2-F1
#
_entry.id   AF-A0A3B1D2A2-F1
#
_cell.length_a   1.000
_cell.length_b   1.000
_cell.length_c   1.000
_cell.angle_alpha   90.00
_cell.angle_beta   90.00
_cell.angle_gamma   90.00
#
_symmetry.space_group_name_H-M   'P 1'
#
loop_
_entity.id
_entity.type
_entity.pdbx_description
1 polymer ?
#
loop_
_entity_poly.entity_id
_entity_poly.type
_entity_poly.pdbx_seq_one_letter_code
_entity_poly.pdbx_strand_id
1 'polypeptide(L)'
;MPHSSPHFQIAGTDSASCKLSTHGVVAVREKTVATKMSGSQKLFNLSDRTNSLLGIQIVGSGAYVPEKIVTNHDLEKQYGFEPGWIEQRTGILQRRYAPSDMATSDLCVEAAKKVMRNTGVTAAEIDLLVVGTFSPDQACPSTACLVQ
;
A
#
# COMPACT_ATOMS: atom_id res chain seq x y z
N MET A 1 10.58 50.30 10.84
CA MET A 1 9.16 50.08 11.13
C MET A 1 8.89 48.57 11.00
N PRO A 2 8.65 47.87 12.12
CA PRO A 2 8.47 46.43 12.16
C PRO A 2 7.02 46.06 11.79
N HIS A 3 6.82 44.97 11.05
CA HIS A 3 5.50 44.34 10.97
C HIS A 3 5.53 43.02 11.74
N SER A 4 4.79 43.05 12.84
CA SER A 4 4.44 41.95 13.75
C SER A 4 3.64 40.85 13.06
N SER A 5 3.88 39.63 13.54
CA SER A 5 3.37 38.31 13.15
C SER A 5 1.84 38.17 13.04
N PRO A 6 1.37 37.00 12.60
CA PRO A 6 0.69 36.19 13.62
C PRO A 6 1.30 34.79 13.76
N HIS A 7 1.42 34.40 15.03
CA HIS A 7 1.62 33.04 15.49
C HIS A 7 0.60 32.10 14.85
N PHE A 8 1.07 31.01 14.26
CA PHE A 8 0.24 29.83 14.05
C PHE A 8 0.66 28.77 15.08
N GLN A 9 0.00 28.82 16.24
CA GLN A 9 0.04 27.75 17.24
C GLN A 9 -0.65 26.52 16.67
N ILE A 10 0.10 25.43 16.49
CA ILE A 10 -0.50 24.10 16.33
C ILE A 10 -0.58 23.51 17.74
N ALA A 11 -1.74 23.68 18.37
CA ALA A 11 -2.14 22.90 19.53
C ALA A 11 -2.20 21.41 19.11
N GLY A 12 -1.65 20.55 19.95
CA GLY A 12 -1.58 19.12 19.68
C GLY A 12 -2.93 18.43 19.75
N THR A 13 -3.07 17.36 18.98
CA THR A 13 -3.77 16.13 19.35
C THR A 13 -3.20 14.97 18.53
N ASP A 14 -2.86 13.91 19.26
CA ASP A 14 -2.95 12.49 18.91
C ASP A 14 -2.19 11.93 17.69
N SER A 15 -1.08 11.28 18.04
CA SER A 15 -0.66 9.95 17.58
C SER A 15 -1.50 9.28 16.48
N ALA A 16 -1.15 9.53 15.23
CA ALA A 16 -1.45 8.61 14.15
C ALA A 16 -0.22 8.47 13.25
N SER A 17 0.50 7.36 13.46
CA SER A 17 1.62 6.92 12.64
C SER A 17 1.26 6.97 11.16
N CYS A 18 1.83 7.95 10.47
CA CYS A 18 1.68 8.17 9.05
C CYS A 18 2.47 7.09 8.28
N LYS A 19 1.85 5.92 8.08
CA LYS A 19 2.36 4.86 7.20
C LYS A 19 2.00 5.19 5.75
N LEU A 20 2.70 6.17 5.16
CA LEU A 20 2.68 6.36 3.71
C LEU A 20 3.63 5.36 3.05
N SER A 21 3.05 4.32 2.45
CA SER A 21 3.50 3.67 1.19
C SER A 21 2.93 2.25 1.16
N THR A 22 1.68 2.12 0.74
CA THR A 22 1.18 0.82 0.26
C THR A 22 0.52 1.08 -1.08
N HIS A 23 1.25 0.80 -2.17
CA HIS A 23 0.66 0.65 -3.48
C HIS A 23 -0.16 -0.66 -3.45
N GLY A 24 -1.39 -0.57 -2.94
CA GLY A 24 -2.33 -1.68 -2.91
C GLY A 24 -2.92 -1.88 -4.29
N VAL A 25 -2.64 -3.01 -4.91
CA VAL A 25 -3.40 -3.47 -6.09
C VAL A 25 -4.64 -4.19 -5.56
N VAL A 26 -5.81 -3.62 -5.82
CA VAL A 26 -7.12 -4.21 -5.48
C VAL A 26 -7.62 -4.97 -6.70
N ALA A 27 -7.61 -6.29 -6.63
CA ALA A 27 -8.26 -7.13 -7.63
C ALA A 27 -9.77 -7.17 -7.32
N VAL A 28 -10.57 -6.49 -8.16
CA VAL A 28 -12.03 -6.57 -8.15
C VAL A 28 -12.43 -7.71 -9.08
N ARG A 29 -13.24 -8.66 -8.60
CA ARG A 29 -13.81 -9.72 -9.42
C ARG A 29 -15.31 -9.73 -9.25
N GLU A 30 -16.05 -9.75 -10.34
CA GLU A 30 -17.46 -10.12 -10.32
C GLU A 30 -17.51 -11.65 -10.26
N LYS A 31 -17.90 -12.20 -9.11
CA LYS A 31 -18.07 -13.65 -8.94
C LYS A 31 -19.54 -13.95 -8.67
N THR A 32 -20.23 -14.49 -9.67
CA THR A 32 -21.32 -15.44 -9.41
C THR A 32 -20.67 -16.74 -8.94
N VAL A 33 -20.51 -16.93 -7.63
CA VAL A 33 -20.06 -18.21 -7.08
C VAL A 33 -21.00 -18.62 -5.94
N ALA A 34 -21.87 -19.58 -6.26
CA ALA A 34 -22.62 -20.35 -5.29
C ALA A 34 -21.67 -21.33 -4.59
N THR A 35 -21.23 -21.00 -3.37
CA THR A 35 -20.53 -21.95 -2.49
C THR A 35 -21.45 -22.32 -1.33
N LYS A 36 -21.89 -23.58 -1.30
CA LYS A 36 -22.50 -24.20 -0.11
C LYS A 36 -21.43 -24.33 0.97
N MET A 37 -21.49 -23.53 2.02
CA MET A 37 -20.75 -23.77 3.27
C MET A 37 -21.63 -24.55 4.25
N SER A 38 -21.19 -25.76 4.60
CA SER A 38 -21.72 -26.50 5.74
C SER A 38 -21.04 -26.06 7.03
N GLY A 39 -21.82 -25.84 8.08
CA GLY A 39 -21.34 -26.00 9.47
C GLY A 39 -20.85 -24.74 10.20
N SER A 40 -21.82 -24.02 10.76
CA SER A 40 -21.80 -23.44 12.12
C SER A 40 -20.67 -22.48 12.55
N GLN A 41 -20.81 -21.20 12.22
CA GLN A 41 -20.56 -20.05 13.11
C GLN A 41 -21.47 -18.89 12.64
N LYS A 42 -22.72 -18.89 13.10
CA LYS A 42 -23.67 -17.77 12.90
C LYS A 42 -23.34 -16.66 13.90
N LEU A 43 -22.60 -15.62 13.52
CA LEU A 43 -22.43 -14.42 14.36
C LEU A 43 -22.56 -13.07 13.65
N PHE A 44 -22.91 -13.05 12.37
CA PHE A 44 -23.41 -11.84 11.73
C PHE A 44 -24.68 -12.20 10.98
N ASN A 45 -25.81 -11.65 11.42
CA ASN A 45 -27.06 -11.71 10.68
C ASN A 45 -26.91 -10.74 9.50
N LEU A 46 -26.16 -11.13 8.46
CA LEU A 46 -26.08 -10.36 7.23
C LEU A 46 -27.49 -10.38 6.63
N SER A 47 -28.18 -9.24 6.72
CA SER A 47 -29.49 -9.06 6.10
C SER A 47 -29.39 -9.42 4.61
N ASP A 48 -30.41 -10.10 4.06
CA ASP A 48 -30.45 -10.46 2.63
C ASP A 48 -30.33 -9.23 1.70
N ARG A 49 -30.56 -8.02 2.23
CA ARG A 49 -30.31 -6.74 1.53
C ARG A 49 -28.85 -6.44 1.26
N THR A 50 -27.94 -6.99 2.06
CA THR A 50 -26.48 -6.91 1.83
C THR A 50 -25.95 -8.07 0.98
N ASN A 51 -26.77 -9.10 0.72
CA ASN A 51 -26.39 -10.27 -0.08
C ASN A 51 -26.66 -10.09 -1.59
N SER A 52 -27.21 -8.94 -1.97
CA SER A 52 -27.49 -8.55 -3.37
C SER A 52 -27.27 -7.04 -3.52
N LEU A 53 -26.05 -6.58 -3.25
CA LEU A 53 -25.55 -5.43 -4.00
C LEU A 53 -24.84 -5.99 -5.23
N LEU A 54 -25.06 -5.39 -6.39
CA LEU A 54 -24.21 -5.59 -7.56
C LEU A 54 -22.78 -5.24 -7.11
N GLY A 55 -22.04 -6.27 -6.71
CA GLY A 55 -21.27 -6.23 -5.47
C GLY A 55 -19.79 -6.33 -5.72
N ILE A 56 -19.09 -5.24 -5.44
CA ILE A 56 -17.62 -5.21 -5.46
C ILE A 56 -17.10 -5.96 -4.24
N GLN A 57 -16.32 -7.01 -4.47
CA GLN A 57 -15.60 -7.73 -3.42
C GLN A 57 -14.10 -7.65 -3.67
N ILE A 58 -13.34 -7.40 -2.61
CA ILE A 58 -11.88 -7.53 -2.62
C ILE A 58 -11.56 -9.03 -2.48
N VAL A 59 -11.06 -9.63 -3.56
CA VAL A 59 -10.75 -11.08 -3.57
C VAL A 59 -9.48 -11.39 -2.78
N GLY A 60 -8.53 -10.45 -2.75
CA GLY A 60 -7.32 -10.56 -1.97
C GLY A 60 -6.47 -9.29 -2.00
N SER A 61 -5.45 -9.28 -1.17
CA SER A 61 -4.46 -8.21 -1.09
C SER A 61 -3.07 -8.82 -1.01
N GLY A 62 -2.07 -8.05 -1.44
CA GLY A 62 -0.69 -8.49 -1.49
C GLY A 62 0.23 -7.29 -1.51
N ALA A 63 1.39 -7.48 -0.88
CA ALA A 63 2.39 -6.45 -0.74
C ALA A 63 3.77 -7.03 -1.01
N TYR A 64 4.58 -6.24 -1.68
CA TYR A 64 6.01 -6.51 -1.85
C TYR A 64 6.79 -5.32 -1.33
N VAL A 65 7.88 -5.63 -0.63
CA VAL A 65 8.75 -4.65 -0.02
C VAL A 65 10.18 -5.10 -0.28
N PRO A 66 11.06 -4.19 -0.76
CA PRO A 66 12.46 -4.53 -1.02
C PRO A 66 13.18 -5.07 0.21
N GLU A 67 14.19 -5.91 -0.02
CA GLU A 67 14.95 -6.56 1.04
C GLU A 67 15.91 -5.60 1.76
N LYS A 68 16.39 -4.57 1.07
CA LYS A 68 17.36 -3.62 1.62
C LYS A 68 16.74 -2.79 2.75
N ILE A 69 17.21 -3.06 3.96
CA ILE A 69 16.85 -2.34 5.18
C ILE A 69 17.85 -1.21 5.39
N VAL A 70 17.34 0.00 5.61
CA VAL A 70 18.14 1.17 6.00
C VAL A 70 17.74 1.54 7.42
N THR A 71 18.71 1.52 8.33
CA THR A 71 18.49 1.86 9.74
C THR A 71 18.62 3.37 9.94
N ASN A 72 18.09 3.87 11.07
CA ASN A 72 18.27 5.27 11.42
C ASN A 72 19.75 5.64 11.61
N HIS A 73 20.56 4.73 12.14
CA HIS A 73 22.00 4.95 12.32
C HIS A 73 22.74 5.20 10.99
N ASP A 74 22.35 4.49 9.93
CA ASP A 74 22.93 4.71 8.60
C ASP A 74 22.58 6.12 8.08
N LEU A 75 21.36 6.59 8.33
CA LEU A 75 20.90 7.93 7.93
C LEU A 75 21.53 9.04 8.79
N GLU A 76 21.66 8.82 10.09
CA GLU A 76 22.34 9.72 11.02
C GLU A 76 23.80 9.91 10.59
N LYS A 77 24.49 8.82 10.23
CA LYS A 77 25.87 8.89 9.73
C LYS A 77 25.98 9.56 8.35
N GLN A 78 25.03 9.30 7.45
CA GLN A 78 25.07 9.82 6.08
C GLN A 78 24.73 11.32 6.02
N TYR A 79 23.79 11.79 6.84
CA TYR A 79 23.26 13.15 6.78
C TYR A 79 23.60 14.02 7.99
N GLY A 80 24.24 13.45 9.03
CA GLY A 80 24.67 14.19 10.22
C GLY A 80 23.54 14.58 11.17
N PHE A 81 22.49 13.76 11.28
CA PHE A 81 21.40 14.01 12.22
C PHE A 81 21.79 13.66 13.67
N GLU A 82 21.19 14.37 14.63
CA GLU A 82 21.31 14.04 16.05
C GLU A 82 20.75 12.63 16.34
N PRO A 83 21.42 11.81 17.19
CA PRO A 83 20.98 10.47 17.52
C PRO A 83 19.55 10.44 18.05
N GLY A 84 18.68 9.66 17.43
CA GLY A 84 17.28 9.50 17.85
C GLY A 84 16.36 10.66 17.45
N TRP A 85 16.85 11.69 16.75
CA TRP A 85 16.01 12.80 16.27
C TRP A 85 14.89 12.33 15.33
N ILE A 86 15.21 11.36 14.45
CA ILE A 86 14.25 10.76 13.51
C ILE A 86 13.17 10.01 14.29
N GLU A 87 13.55 9.20 15.27
CA GLU A 87 12.61 8.40 16.06
C GLU A 87 11.69 9.30 16.90
N GLN A 88 12.23 10.32 17.55
CA GLN A 88 11.45 11.24 18.38
C GLN A 88 10.38 12.00 17.59
N ARG A 89 10.66 12.38 16.33
CA ARG A 89 9.74 13.16 15.51
C ARG A 89 8.80 12.33 14.66
N THR A 90 9.25 11.20 14.12
CA THR A 90 8.48 10.41 13.16
C THR A 90 8.10 9.01 13.67
N GLY A 91 8.74 8.52 14.74
CA GLY A 91 8.55 7.16 15.25
C GLY A 91 9.00 6.06 14.30
N ILE A 92 9.83 6.38 13.30
CA ILE A 92 10.28 5.41 12.29
C ILE A 92 11.62 4.84 12.75
N LEU A 93 11.69 3.53 12.98
CA LEU A 93 12.93 2.82 13.39
C LEU A 93 13.78 2.38 12.20
N GLN A 94 13.12 1.93 11.13
CA GLN A 94 13.76 1.39 9.94
C GLN A 94 12.87 1.62 8.72
N ARG A 95 13.48 1.67 7.55
CA ARG A 95 12.79 1.82 6.26
C ARG A 95 13.43 0.93 5.20
N ARG A 96 12.74 0.78 4.08
CA ARG A 96 13.13 -0.12 3.00
C ARG A 96 13.41 0.70 1.75
N TYR A 97 14.56 0.47 1.13
CA TYR A 97 14.99 1.20 -0.07
C TYR A 97 14.99 0.22 -1.24
N ALA A 98 14.38 0.60 -2.36
CA ALA A 98 14.55 -0.16 -3.59
C ALA A 98 16.03 -0.07 -4.02
N PRO A 99 16.63 -1.19 -4.44
CA PRO A 99 17.94 -1.15 -5.09
C PRO A 99 17.82 -0.49 -6.48
N SER A 100 18.95 -0.07 -7.05
CA SER A 100 18.97 0.73 -8.30
C SER A 100 18.52 -0.03 -9.54
N ASP A 101 18.50 -1.36 -9.45
CA ASP A 101 18.06 -2.29 -10.49
C ASP A 101 16.56 -2.63 -10.40
N MET A 102 15.84 -2.09 -9.42
CA MET A 102 14.42 -2.38 -9.19
C MET A 102 13.58 -1.11 -9.33
N ALA A 103 12.67 -1.13 -10.30
CA ALA A 103 11.77 -0.03 -10.59
C ALA A 103 10.40 -0.22 -9.91
N THR A 104 9.51 0.77 -10.03
CA THR A 104 8.16 0.69 -9.45
C THR A 104 7.34 -0.41 -10.12
N SER A 105 7.51 -0.65 -11.43
CA SER A 105 6.87 -1.77 -12.13
C SER A 105 7.24 -3.12 -11.52
N ASP A 106 8.53 -3.36 -11.23
CA ASP A 106 9.00 -4.62 -10.63
C ASP A 106 8.33 -4.87 -9.26
N LEU A 107 8.22 -3.82 -8.44
CA LEU A 107 7.53 -3.90 -7.14
C LEU A 107 6.05 -4.28 -7.31
N CYS A 108 5.38 -3.68 -8.29
CA CYS A 108 3.99 -3.98 -8.62
C CYS A 108 3.82 -5.42 -9.11
N VAL A 109 4.72 -5.91 -9.96
CA VAL A 109 4.72 -7.29 -10.47
C VAL A 109 4.88 -8.29 -9.34
N GLU A 110 5.83 -8.08 -8.42
CA GLU A 110 6.03 -8.98 -7.29
C GLU A 110 4.87 -8.96 -6.29
N ALA A 111 4.24 -7.80 -6.09
CA ALA A 111 3.01 -7.71 -5.30
C ALA A 111 1.85 -8.46 -5.98
N ALA A 112 1.66 -8.28 -7.29
CA ALA A 112 0.61 -8.93 -8.06
C ALA A 112 0.77 -10.46 -8.06
N LYS A 113 1.98 -10.98 -8.26
CA LYS A 113 2.28 -12.42 -8.17
C LYS A 113 1.91 -13.01 -6.81
N LYS A 114 2.10 -12.27 -5.71
CA LYS A 114 1.68 -12.72 -4.37
C LYS A 114 0.16 -12.77 -4.24
N VAL A 115 -0.56 -11.75 -4.73
CA VAL A 115 -2.03 -11.75 -4.74
C VAL A 115 -2.56 -12.92 -5.54
N MET A 116 -2.06 -13.10 -6.76
CA MET A 116 -2.49 -14.17 -7.67
C MET A 116 -2.29 -15.55 -7.05
N ARG A 117 -1.16 -15.78 -6.37
CA ARG A 117 -0.92 -17.02 -5.63
C ARG A 117 -1.90 -17.23 -4.48
N ASN A 118 -2.26 -16.18 -3.75
CA ASN A 118 -3.17 -16.26 -2.62
C ASN A 118 -4.64 -16.46 -3.04
N THR A 119 -5.05 -15.87 -4.16
CA THR A 119 -6.45 -15.89 -4.63
C THR A 119 -6.73 -16.96 -5.69
N GLY A 120 -5.69 -17.54 -6.29
CA GLY A 120 -5.80 -18.47 -7.42
C GLY A 120 -6.26 -17.80 -8.72
N VAL A 121 -6.23 -16.46 -8.79
CA VAL A 121 -6.59 -15.71 -9.99
C VAL A 121 -5.42 -15.74 -10.98
N THR A 122 -5.71 -16.02 -12.25
CA THR A 122 -4.71 -15.98 -13.33
C THR A 122 -4.69 -14.61 -14.00
N ALA A 123 -3.58 -14.26 -14.66
CA ALA A 123 -3.46 -12.95 -15.32
C ALA A 123 -4.51 -12.76 -16.43
N ALA A 124 -4.94 -13.85 -17.07
CA ALA A 124 -5.97 -13.83 -18.09
C ALA A 124 -7.39 -13.54 -17.55
N GLU A 125 -7.61 -13.65 -16.24
CA GLU A 125 -8.90 -13.29 -15.60
C GLU A 125 -8.96 -11.80 -15.19
N ILE A 126 -7.92 -11.01 -15.46
CA ILE A 126 -7.82 -9.60 -15.06
C ILE A 126 -8.16 -8.71 -16.25
N ASP A 127 -9.32 -8.05 -16.21
CA ASP A 127 -9.77 -7.15 -17.29
C ASP A 127 -9.19 -5.73 -17.18
N LEU A 128 -8.79 -5.31 -15.98
CA LEU A 128 -8.31 -3.96 -15.71
C LEU A 128 -7.18 -3.93 -14.68
N LEU A 129 -6.07 -3.30 -15.05
CA LEU A 129 -4.96 -2.99 -14.16
C LEU A 129 -4.90 -1.47 -13.92
N VAL A 130 -5.01 -1.07 -12.65
CA VAL A 130 -4.84 0.33 -12.24
C VAL A 130 -3.61 0.44 -11.35
N VAL A 131 -2.66 1.29 -11.76
CA VAL A 131 -1.45 1.60 -10.98
C VAL A 131 -1.49 3.06 -10.57
N GLY A 132 -1.66 3.33 -9.28
CA GLY A 132 -1.57 4.67 -8.72
C GLY A 132 -0.19 4.93 -8.15
N THR A 133 0.68 5.62 -8.89
CA THR A 133 2.03 5.98 -8.45
C THR A 133 2.36 7.43 -8.75
N PHE A 134 3.16 8.06 -7.89
CA PHE A 134 3.81 9.35 -8.14
C PHE A 134 5.29 9.19 -8.55
N SER A 135 5.79 7.96 -8.59
CA SER A 135 7.17 7.62 -8.92
C SER A 135 7.18 6.65 -10.12
N PRO A 136 6.68 7.08 -11.29
CA PRO A 136 6.63 6.23 -12.46
C PRO A 136 8.04 5.94 -12.96
N ASP A 137 8.23 4.79 -13.60
CA ASP A 137 9.55 4.38 -14.12
C ASP A 137 10.00 5.31 -15.25
N GLN A 138 9.04 5.74 -16.06
CA GLN A 138 9.22 6.68 -17.16
C GLN A 138 8.00 7.61 -17.20
N ALA A 139 8.17 8.83 -17.71
CA ALA A 139 7.06 9.77 -17.85
C ALA A 139 6.01 9.27 -18.85
N CYS A 140 6.45 8.52 -19.86
CA CYS A 140 5.62 7.82 -20.83
C CYS A 140 6.46 6.66 -21.40
N PRO A 141 5.95 5.42 -21.49
CA PRO A 141 4.58 4.97 -21.23
C PRO A 141 4.21 4.88 -19.74
N SER A 142 2.92 4.63 -19.45
CA SER A 142 2.45 4.39 -18.08
C SER A 142 3.10 3.14 -17.48
N THR A 143 3.44 3.18 -16.19
CA THR A 143 3.93 2.00 -15.44
C THR A 143 2.95 0.83 -15.52
N ALA A 144 1.64 1.09 -15.62
CA ALA A 144 0.64 0.03 -15.79
C ALA A 144 0.89 -0.78 -17.07
N CYS A 145 1.34 -0.15 -18.16
CA CYS A 145 1.65 -0.84 -19.41
C CYS A 145 2.90 -1.72 -19.31
N LEU A 146 3.82 -1.42 -18.39
CA LEU A 146 5.00 -2.24 -18.13
C LEU A 146 4.67 -3.48 -17.28
N VAL A 147 3.65 -3.37 -16.43
CA VAL A 147 3.22 -4.45 -15.51
C VAL A 147 2.29 -5.46 -16.19
N GLN A 148 1.55 -5.02 -17.20
CA GLN A 148 0.60 -5.84 -17.97
C GLN A 148 1.31 -6.92 -18.80
#